data_AF-A0A7Y3P3U9-F1
#
_entry.id   AF-A0A7Y3P3U9-F1
#
_cell.length_a   1.000
_cell.length_b   1.000
_cell.length_c   1.000
_cell.angle_alpha   90.00
_cell.angle_beta   90.00
_cell.angle_gamma   90.00
#
_symmetry.space_group_name_H-M   'P 1'
#
loop_
_entity.id
_entity.type
_entity.pdbx_description
1 polymer ?
#
loop_
_entity_poly.entity_id
_entity_poly.type
_entity_poly.pdbx_seq_one_letter_code
_entity_poly.pdbx_strand_id
1 'polypeptide(L)'
;AYDAHSPSAVYVEDASAGVALIQELKRESRLPVVPVKALGSKISRVEGITGMLESGRVFLPTEAPWLVEFERELLAFPNAKHDDMVDAFVLALSQVVKRPFSEAFLIGMTDDRSDYGPAPIAPGIASLMRSGFF
;
A
#
# COMPACT_ATOMS: atom_id res chain seq x y z
N ALA A 1 -15.91 12.26 -1.10
CA ALA A 1 -14.64 11.81 -1.70
C ALA A 1 -13.91 10.80 -0.79
N TYR A 2 -13.64 11.10 0.48
CA TYR A 2 -13.01 10.15 1.41
C TYR A 2 -13.93 9.00 1.87
N ASP A 3 -15.14 9.33 2.33
CA ASP A 3 -16.12 8.32 2.81
C ASP A 3 -16.52 7.31 1.72
N ALA A 4 -16.26 7.63 0.45
CA ALA A 4 -16.52 6.74 -0.67
C ALA A 4 -15.54 5.56 -0.76
N HIS A 5 -14.38 5.62 -0.10
CA HIS A 5 -13.31 4.63 -0.27
C HIS A 5 -12.88 3.94 1.04
N SER A 6 -13.30 4.44 2.20
CA SER A 6 -13.02 3.84 3.53
C SER A 6 -11.62 3.21 3.67
N PRO A 7 -10.53 3.94 3.40
CA PRO A 7 -9.20 3.35 3.31
C PRO A 7 -8.75 2.83 4.67
N SER A 8 -8.13 1.65 4.69
CA SER A 8 -7.63 1.02 5.91
C SER A 8 -6.34 1.67 6.46
N ALA A 9 -5.70 2.54 5.67
CA ALA A 9 -4.54 3.33 6.07
C ALA A 9 -4.42 4.56 5.17
N VAL A 10 -3.94 5.67 5.73
CA VAL A 10 -3.52 6.88 5.01
C VAL A 10 -2.07 7.13 5.34
N TYR A 11 -1.17 6.84 4.41
CA TYR A 11 0.27 7.02 4.61
C TYR A 11 0.67 8.46 4.32
N VAL A 12 1.37 9.08 5.27
CA VAL A 12 1.91 10.44 5.12
C VAL A 12 3.39 10.40 5.43
N GLU A 13 4.21 11.01 4.58
CA GLU A 13 5.65 11.08 4.83
C GLU A 13 5.94 11.88 6.11
N ASP A 14 6.75 11.29 6.99
CA ASP A 14 7.18 11.89 8.26
C ASP A 14 8.45 12.73 8.05
N ALA A 15 8.32 13.80 7.26
CA ALA A 15 9.40 14.72 6.94
C ALA A 15 8.88 16.16 6.78
N SER A 16 9.62 17.14 7.30
CA SER A 16 9.38 18.58 7.12
C SER A 16 7.89 18.97 7.28
N ALA A 17 7.21 19.34 6.18
CA ALA A 17 5.81 19.74 6.17
C ALA A 17 4.84 18.61 6.58
N GLY A 18 5.21 17.35 6.34
CA GLY A 18 4.39 16.19 6.66
C GLY A 18 4.13 16.03 8.17
N VAL A 19 5.06 16.47 9.03
CA VAL A 19 4.90 16.38 10.49
C VAL A 19 3.69 17.18 10.97
N ALA A 20 3.57 18.44 10.51
CA ALA A 20 2.44 19.30 10.89
C ALA A 20 1.12 18.73 10.37
N LEU A 21 1.11 18.26 9.12
CA LEU A 21 -0.06 17.63 8.50
C LEU A 21 -0.49 16.36 9.26
N ILE A 22 0.45 15.51 9.68
CA ILE A 22 0.16 14.30 10.47
C ILE A 22 -0.54 14.69 11.79
N GLN A 23 -0.05 15.72 12.49
CA GLN A 23 -0.64 16.15 13.76
C GLN A 23 -2.04 16.73 13.56
N GLU A 24 -2.23 17.54 12.52
CA GLU A 24 -3.52 18.12 12.16
C GLU A 24 -4.54 17.04 11.78
N LEU A 25 -4.20 16.13 10.86
CA LEU A 25 -5.08 15.05 10.46
C LEU A 25 -5.45 14.13 11.63
N LYS A 26 -4.49 13.82 12.53
CA LYS A 26 -4.77 13.02 13.73
C LYS A 26 -5.70 13.73 14.72
N ARG A 27 -5.64 15.06 14.80
CA ARG A 27 -6.46 15.88 15.71
C ARG A 27 -7.87 16.11 15.15
N GLU A 28 -7.97 16.35 13.86
CA GLU A 28 -9.19 16.92 13.24
C GLU A 28 -10.00 15.91 12.45
N SER A 29 -9.50 14.68 12.28
CA SER A 29 -10.15 13.67 11.48
C SER A 29 -10.13 12.30 12.15
N ARG A 30 -10.94 11.37 11.62
CA ARG A 30 -10.94 9.95 12.02
C ARG A 30 -10.11 9.10 11.06
N LEU A 31 -9.28 9.73 10.23
CA LEU A 31 -8.46 9.06 9.24
C LEU A 31 -7.46 8.13 9.94
N PRO A 32 -7.24 6.90 9.43
CA PRO A 32 -6.20 6.01 9.93
C PRO A 32 -4.82 6.45 9.42
N VAL A 33 -4.34 7.60 9.91
CA VAL A 33 -3.08 8.22 9.49
C VAL A 33 -1.89 7.43 10.03
N VAL A 34 -1.04 6.96 9.12
CA VAL A 34 0.19 6.23 9.41
C VAL A 34 1.38 7.07 8.94
N PRO A 35 2.19 7.62 9.86
CA PRO A 35 3.42 8.32 9.49
C PRO A 35 4.44 7.33 8.93
N VAL A 36 5.12 7.69 7.84
CA VAL A 36 6.12 6.84 7.18
C VAL A 36 7.40 7.60 6.98
N LYS A 37 8.52 7.04 7.47
CA LYS A 37 9.85 7.57 7.15
C LYS A 37 10.29 7.09 5.77
N ALA A 38 10.66 8.04 4.93
CA ALA A 38 11.39 7.78 3.70
C ALA A 38 12.72 7.09 4.02
N LEU A 39 12.96 5.91 3.42
CA LEU A 39 14.24 5.19 3.52
C LEU A 39 14.85 5.03 2.13
N GLY A 40 16.14 5.30 2.02
CA GLY A 40 16.86 5.23 0.75
C GLY A 40 16.57 6.40 -0.19
N SER A 41 17.22 6.37 -1.36
CA SER A 41 16.98 7.36 -2.41
C SER A 41 15.63 7.15 -3.07
N LYS A 42 15.07 8.20 -3.67
CA LYS A 42 13.81 8.10 -4.43
C LYS A 42 13.88 7.04 -5.53
N ILE A 43 15.00 6.98 -6.24
CA ILE A 43 15.27 5.96 -7.28
C ILE A 43 15.21 4.55 -6.69
N SER A 44 15.90 4.30 -5.57
CA SER A 44 15.90 2.98 -4.92
C SER A 44 14.52 2.55 -4.45
N ARG A 45 13.64 3.50 -4.07
CA ARG A 45 12.25 3.18 -3.70
C ARG A 45 11.41 2.82 -4.92
N VAL A 46 11.60 3.48 -6.05
CA VAL A 46 10.95 3.13 -7.33
C VAL A 46 11.39 1.73 -7.77
N GLU A 47 12.70 1.45 -7.76
CA GLU A 47 13.24 0.13 -8.08
C GLU A 47 12.61 -0.98 -7.21
N GLY A 48 12.40 -0.71 -5.93
CA GLY A 48 11.78 -1.65 -4.99
C GLY A 48 10.32 -2.02 -5.33
N ILE A 49 9.61 -1.23 -6.13
CA ILE A 49 8.22 -1.49 -6.52
C ILE A 49 8.08 -1.95 -7.98
N THR A 50 9.14 -1.84 -8.81
CA THR A 50 9.11 -2.17 -10.25
C THR A 50 8.58 -3.59 -10.50
N GLY A 51 9.02 -4.58 -9.74
CA GLY A 51 8.55 -5.96 -9.90
C GLY A 51 7.03 -6.13 -9.67
N MET A 52 6.40 -5.29 -8.84
CA MET A 52 4.95 -5.28 -8.66
C MET A 52 4.23 -4.68 -9.87
N LEU A 53 4.81 -3.64 -10.47
CA LEU A 53 4.28 -3.00 -11.67
C LEU A 53 4.36 -3.94 -12.88
N GLU A 54 5.54 -4.52 -13.11
CA GLU A 54 5.80 -5.43 -14.24
C GLU A 54 4.97 -6.71 -14.17
N SER A 55 4.64 -7.18 -12.97
CA SER A 55 3.78 -8.35 -12.77
C SER A 55 2.27 -8.05 -12.87
N GLY A 56 1.89 -6.81 -13.21
CA GLY A 56 0.49 -6.42 -13.38
C GLY A 56 -0.33 -6.42 -12.08
N ARG A 57 0.33 -6.30 -10.93
CA ARG A 57 -0.33 -6.30 -9.60
C ARG A 57 -0.84 -4.92 -9.18
N VAL A 58 -0.69 -3.92 -10.03
CA VAL A 58 -1.21 -2.57 -9.82
C VAL A 58 -2.24 -2.27 -10.89
N PHE A 59 -3.43 -1.87 -10.45
CA PHE A 59 -4.50 -1.45 -11.31
C PHE A 59 -4.62 0.08 -11.29
N LEU A 60 -4.64 0.70 -12.47
CA LEU A 60 -4.92 2.12 -12.64
C LEU A 60 -6.31 2.28 -13.29
N PRO A 61 -7.22 3.08 -12.70
CA PRO A 61 -8.54 3.32 -13.28
C PRO A 61 -8.42 4.14 -14.57
N THR A 62 -8.89 3.58 -15.69
CA THR A 62 -8.75 4.16 -17.04
C THR A 62 -9.49 5.47 -17.24
N GLU A 63 -10.53 5.74 -16.45
CA GLU A 63 -11.36 6.95 -16.56
C GLU A 63 -11.02 8.00 -15.49
N ALA A 64 -9.95 7.79 -14.71
CA ALA A 64 -9.58 8.75 -13.69
C ALA A 64 -9.08 10.06 -14.32
N PRO A 65 -9.59 11.22 -13.88
CA PRO A 65 -9.19 12.51 -14.44
C PRO A 65 -7.73 12.87 -14.15
N TRP A 66 -7.09 12.19 -13.19
CA TRP A 66 -5.69 12.36 -12.82
C TRP A 66 -4.73 11.42 -13.57
N LEU A 67 -5.23 10.47 -14.36
CA LEU A 67 -4.42 9.40 -14.95
C LEU A 67 -3.38 9.94 -15.94
N VAL A 68 -3.78 10.86 -16.83
CA VAL A 68 -2.90 11.40 -17.88
C VAL A 68 -1.72 12.17 -17.28
N GLU A 69 -1.99 13.00 -16.27
CA GLU A 69 -0.97 13.73 -15.52
C GLU A 69 -0.04 12.78 -14.77
N PHE A 70 -0.61 11.74 -14.13
CA PHE A 70 0.14 10.73 -13.41
C PHE A 70 1.08 9.94 -14.33
N GLU A 71 0.61 9.47 -15.49
CA GLU A 71 1.43 8.76 -16.48
C GLU A 71 2.55 9.67 -17.02
N ARG A 72 2.24 10.94 -17.30
CA ARG A 72 3.23 11.92 -17.74
C ARG A 72 4.34 12.08 -16.69
N GLU A 73 3.99 12.17 -15.42
CA GLU A 73 4.94 12.31 -14.32
C GLU A 73 5.79 11.04 -14.14
N LEU A 74 5.16 9.87 -14.17
CA LEU A 74 5.84 8.57 -14.09
C LEU A 74 6.87 8.39 -15.23
N LEU A 75 6.49 8.70 -16.47
CA LEU A 75 7.36 8.53 -17.64
C LEU A 75 8.49 9.56 -17.69
N ALA A 76 8.32 10.72 -17.06
CA ALA A 76 9.33 11.77 -16.99
C ALA A 76 10.28 11.61 -15.79
N PHE A 77 9.96 10.75 -14.82
CA PHE A 77 10.83 10.46 -13.68
C PHE A 77 12.18 9.85 -14.13
N PRO A 78 13.34 10.24 -13.55
CA PRO A 78 13.53 11.15 -12.41
C PRO A 78 13.73 12.63 -12.79
N ASN A 79 13.54 12.99 -14.06
CA ASN A 79 13.92 14.30 -14.60
C ASN A 79 12.75 15.29 -14.66
N ALA A 80 11.57 14.88 -14.20
CA ALA A 80 10.38 15.72 -14.15
C ALA A 80 10.57 16.89 -13.19
N LYS A 81 9.97 18.05 -13.52
CA LYS A 81 9.95 19.22 -12.62
C LYS A 81 9.13 18.97 -11.36
N HIS A 82 8.10 18.14 -11.48
CA HIS A 82 7.18 17.75 -10.43
C HIS A 82 7.20 16.23 -10.32
N ASP A 83 7.14 15.72 -9.10
CA ASP A 83 7.31 14.31 -8.80
C ASP A 83 6.48 13.88 -7.57
N ASP A 84 5.47 14.70 -7.21
CA ASP A 84 4.57 14.55 -6.07
C ASP A 84 3.66 13.32 -6.20
N MET A 85 3.10 13.08 -7.40
CA MET A 85 2.24 11.92 -7.65
C MET A 85 3.07 10.62 -7.65
N VAL A 86 4.29 10.67 -8.18
CA VAL A 86 5.26 9.58 -8.12
C VAL A 86 5.65 9.29 -6.67
N ASP A 87 5.90 10.30 -5.84
CA ASP A 87 6.22 10.10 -4.43
C ASP A 87 5.06 9.45 -3.67
N ALA A 88 3.84 9.95 -3.84
CA ALA A 88 2.65 9.37 -3.20
C ALA A 88 2.44 7.91 -3.61
N PHE A 89 2.61 7.60 -4.89
CA PHE A 89 2.45 6.25 -5.44
C PHE A 89 3.51 5.29 -4.91
N VAL A 90 4.78 5.69 -4.95
CA VAL A 90 5.90 4.88 -4.46
C VAL A 90 5.79 4.66 -2.95
N LEU A 91 5.42 5.69 -2.17
CA LEU A 91 5.23 5.58 -0.74
C LEU A 91 4.13 4.56 -0.40
N ALA A 92 2.99 4.65 -1.08
CA ALA A 92 1.87 3.74 -0.88
C ALA A 92 2.25 2.29 -1.19
N LEU A 93 2.81 2.02 -2.37
CA LEU A 93 3.20 0.66 -2.77
C LEU A 93 4.31 0.09 -1.88
N SER A 94 5.26 0.91 -1.46
CA SER A 94 6.32 0.50 -0.52
C SER A 94 5.77 0.03 0.82
N GLN A 95 4.59 0.50 1.24
CA GLN A 95 3.93 0.01 2.46
C GLN A 95 3.07 -1.22 2.21
N VAL A 96 2.38 -1.28 1.07
CA VAL A 96 1.55 -2.44 0.70
C VAL A 96 2.41 -3.71 0.62
N VAL A 97 3.61 -3.63 0.05
CA VAL A 97 4.57 -4.76 -0.03
C VAL A 97 4.99 -5.27 1.36
N LYS A 98 5.09 -4.37 2.35
CA LYS A 98 5.55 -4.71 3.70
C LYS A 98 4.46 -5.28 4.59
N ARG A 99 3.20 -5.15 4.19
CA ARG A 99 2.10 -5.73 4.96
C ARG A 99 2.07 -7.24 4.70
N PRO A 100 2.31 -8.09 5.72
CA PRO A 100 1.94 -9.49 5.59
C PRO A 100 0.46 -9.52 5.26
N PHE A 101 0.05 -10.33 4.29
CA PHE A 101 -1.35 -10.62 4.05
C PHE A 101 -1.89 -11.20 5.36
N SER A 102 -2.61 -10.41 6.15
CA SER A 102 -3.20 -10.91 7.37
C SER A 102 -4.34 -11.85 6.97
N GLU A 103 -4.29 -13.10 7.41
CA GLU A 103 -5.31 -14.14 7.20
C GLU A 103 -6.74 -13.75 7.62
N ALA A 104 -6.91 -12.59 8.25
CA ALA A 104 -8.18 -12.02 8.72
C ALA A 104 -9.25 -11.81 7.63
N PHE A 105 -8.96 -12.06 6.35
CA PHE A 105 -9.94 -12.04 5.26
C PHE A 105 -10.36 -13.43 4.75
N LEU A 106 -9.92 -14.53 5.39
CA LEU A 106 -10.31 -15.90 5.01
C LEU A 106 -11.54 -16.46 5.76
N ILE A 107 -12.17 -15.71 6.65
CA ILE A 107 -13.43 -16.11 7.31
C ILE A 107 -14.54 -15.17 6.83
N GLY A 108 -15.04 -15.40 5.62
CA GLY A 108 -16.13 -14.59 5.05
C GLY A 108 -16.58 -14.99 3.64
N MET A 109 -15.76 -15.73 2.89
CA MET A 109 -16.19 -16.36 1.63
C MET A 109 -16.46 -17.85 1.85
N THR A 110 -17.63 -18.17 2.38
CA THR A 110 -18.23 -19.49 2.12
C THR A 110 -19.02 -19.41 0.82
N ASP A 111 -18.67 -20.28 -0.12
CA ASP A 111 -19.35 -20.62 -1.38
C ASP A 111 -19.40 -19.52 -2.46
N ASP A 112 -19.08 -19.75 -3.73
CA ASP A 112 -19.08 -20.98 -4.54
C ASP A 112 -18.19 -20.73 -5.77
N ARG A 113 -17.03 -21.40 -5.91
CA ARG A 113 -16.29 -21.61 -7.17
C ARG A 113 -15.41 -22.85 -7.07
N SER A 114 -15.77 -23.89 -7.83
CA SER A 114 -15.27 -25.27 -7.79
C SER A 114 -13.89 -25.55 -8.39
N ASP A 115 -13.10 -24.55 -8.81
CA ASP A 115 -12.05 -24.81 -9.83
C ASP A 115 -10.60 -24.52 -9.42
N TYR A 116 -10.29 -24.35 -8.13
CA TYR A 116 -8.89 -24.33 -7.66
C TYR A 116 -8.51 -25.63 -6.95
N GLY A 117 -7.77 -26.50 -7.65
CA GLY A 117 -7.10 -27.67 -7.07
C GLY A 117 -6.08 -27.28 -5.98
N PRO A 118 -5.60 -28.26 -5.17
CA PRO A 118 -4.87 -27.97 -3.94
C PRO A 118 -3.55 -27.24 -4.21
N ALA A 119 -3.46 -25.98 -3.77
CA ALA A 119 -2.19 -25.28 -3.67
C ALA A 119 -1.34 -25.92 -2.56
N PRO A 120 -0.01 -26.07 -2.76
CA PRO A 120 0.84 -26.83 -1.87
C PRO A 120 0.90 -26.21 -0.46
N ILE A 121 0.76 -27.09 0.52
CA ILE A 121 0.84 -26.80 1.95
C ILE A 121 2.27 -26.37 2.27
N ALA A 122 2.49 -25.10 2.61
CA ALA A 122 3.77 -24.66 3.15
C ALA A 122 3.93 -25.23 4.59
N PRO A 123 4.99 -25.99 4.89
CA PRO A 123 5.19 -26.57 6.21
C PRO A 123 5.83 -25.51 7.12
N GLY A 124 5.15 -25.10 8.18
CA GLY A 124 5.85 -24.38 9.25
C GLY A 124 5.08 -23.39 10.11
N ILE A 125 3.86 -23.69 10.59
CA ILE A 125 3.33 -23.01 11.79
C ILE A 125 2.52 -23.99 12.66
N ALA A 126 3.02 -25.22 12.84
CA ALA A 126 2.45 -26.19 13.78
C ALA A 126 2.98 -26.02 15.22
N SER A 127 3.51 -24.85 15.59
CA SER A 127 4.11 -24.66 16.93
C SER A 127 3.95 -23.23 17.45
N LEU A 128 2.72 -22.77 17.66
CA LEU A 128 2.43 -21.78 18.70
C LEU A 128 0.91 -21.70 18.95
N MET A 129 0.38 -22.60 19.79
CA MET A 129 -0.81 -22.41 20.64
C MET A 129 -1.27 -23.74 21.28
N ARG A 130 -0.52 -24.19 22.29
CA ARG A 130 -0.98 -24.96 23.47
C ARG A 130 0.07 -24.62 24.52
N SER A 131 -0.18 -23.92 25.61
CA SER A 131 -1.29 -23.99 26.56
C SER A 131 -1.34 -22.68 27.35
N GLY A 132 -2.52 -22.10 27.51
CA GLY A 132 -2.76 -21.13 28.58
C GLY A 132 -2.73 -21.84 29.93
N PHE A 133 -2.10 -21.22 30.93
CA PHE A 133 -2.53 -21.05 32.33
C PHE A 133 -1.32 -20.52 33.14
N PHE A 134 -1.44 -19.27 33.61
CA PHE A 134 -0.48 -18.40 34.32
C PHE A 134 0.76 -17.91 33.55
#